data_AF-G3NFZ2-F1
#
_entry.id   AF-G3NFZ2-F1
#
_cell.length_a   1.000
_cell.length_b   1.000
_cell.length_c   1.000
_cell.angle_alpha   90.00
_cell.angle_beta   90.00
_cell.angle_gamma   90.00
#
_symmetry.space_group_name_H-M   'P 1'
#
loop_
_entity.id
_entity.type
_entity.pdbx_description
1 polymer ?
#
loop_
_entity_poly.entity_id
_entity_poly.type
_entity_poly.pdbx_seq_one_letter_code
_entity_poly.pdbx_strand_id
1 'polypeptide(L)'
;MRDVARIFLLLSFALLASALGQVPEDCSAPPEFPHTRLLKKYTGTRKFSSGEKVRYGCREDSAPSAGSTAVRCDAGRWSQLTLKCAKISCGNAGELPHGEFQYEGDTVVGERVYAVCREGYTLKGLNYMTCKTSGWTGEFPTCVEGETTCSPPAVAHSANRTGEVPVHRAGDHLTFSCAPGFQLDGAQRITCGPDGLWRPPAPRCLPLPDETRSPDGGAGRCGVPVTGRHSNAELADRYLGTASFASGDRVHYACGVGHAQAGGSRYRTCVAGKWTPLLLKCERKLCGSAGEILNGQFEYSGVMFGDKATAVCDEGHRLVGQATRYCLSGGWDGRVPVCEAVACEEPPEETNAVMMDPQESGYTYSSVIRYQCRVGTPIGKRNIWCTKDGTWSDPPPKCKVITCPDPNVPHAYWRGRRYKLFQDRDSVVIHCYPGYRKTGPRAVTCGANGWSPGLPKCNRFSRK
;
A
#
# COMPACT_ATOMS: atom_id res chain seq x y z
N MET A 1 -48.04 26.80 -91.66
CA MET A 1 -46.73 26.40 -91.09
C MET A 1 -46.37 27.46 -90.08
N ARG A 2 -46.66 27.17 -88.79
CA ARG A 2 -46.73 28.06 -87.61
C ARG A 2 -45.31 28.28 -87.04
N ASP A 3 -44.81 29.50 -87.03
CA ASP A 3 -44.84 30.52 -85.95
C ASP A 3 -43.57 30.55 -85.07
N VAL A 4 -42.79 31.62 -85.29
CA VAL A 4 -42.22 32.56 -84.31
C VAL A 4 -41.06 32.11 -83.42
N ALA A 5 -39.92 32.72 -83.73
CA ALA A 5 -38.79 32.95 -82.84
C ALA A 5 -39.13 33.89 -81.67
N ARG A 6 -38.39 33.74 -80.57
CA ARG A 6 -37.92 34.77 -79.60
C ARG A 6 -38.35 34.61 -78.13
N ILE A 7 -37.31 34.64 -77.28
CA ILE A 7 -37.18 35.39 -76.02
C ILE A 7 -37.73 34.75 -74.72
N PHE A 8 -36.76 34.38 -73.88
CA PHE A 8 -36.64 34.56 -72.42
C PHE A 8 -37.80 34.25 -71.45
N LEU A 9 -37.35 33.67 -70.33
CA LEU A 9 -37.79 33.82 -68.94
C LEU A 9 -38.56 32.63 -68.32
N LEU A 10 -37.80 31.99 -67.43
CA LEU A 10 -38.15 31.68 -66.03
C LEU A 10 -38.68 30.28 -65.70
N LEU A 11 -37.87 29.65 -64.84
CA LEU A 11 -38.17 28.78 -63.71
C LEU A 11 -37.54 27.39 -63.79
N SER A 12 -36.22 27.42 -63.65
CA SER A 12 -35.52 26.59 -62.68
C SER A 12 -36.29 26.54 -61.34
N PHE A 13 -36.90 25.40 -61.00
CA PHE A 13 -37.09 24.99 -59.61
C PHE A 13 -37.37 23.48 -59.53
N ALA A 14 -36.73 22.87 -58.54
CA ALA A 14 -37.03 21.58 -57.91
C ALA A 14 -36.73 20.29 -58.70
N LEU A 15 -35.55 19.71 -58.44
CA LEU A 15 -35.37 18.29 -58.12
C LEU A 15 -34.04 18.14 -57.34
N LEU A 16 -34.02 18.70 -56.13
CA LEU A 16 -33.07 18.38 -55.05
C LEU A 16 -33.90 18.22 -53.77
N ALA A 17 -34.65 17.12 -53.71
CA ALA A 17 -35.09 16.48 -52.47
C ALA A 17 -34.47 15.09 -52.54
N SER A 18 -33.72 14.58 -51.57
CA SER A 18 -33.84 14.77 -50.14
C SER A 18 -32.54 14.28 -49.47
N ALA A 19 -31.76 15.20 -48.92
CA ALA A 19 -30.88 14.91 -47.79
C ALA A 19 -31.43 15.71 -46.60
N LEU A 20 -32.67 15.42 -46.23
CA LEU A 20 -33.14 15.77 -44.89
C LEU A 20 -32.20 15.04 -43.95
N GLY A 21 -31.49 15.82 -43.12
CA GLY A 21 -30.75 15.28 -42.00
C GLY A 21 -31.68 14.34 -41.25
N GLN A 22 -31.34 13.05 -41.29
CA GLN A 22 -31.93 12.08 -40.38
C GLN A 22 -31.67 12.65 -38.99
N VAL A 23 -32.75 12.98 -38.27
CA VAL A 23 -32.66 13.26 -36.84
C VAL A 23 -31.85 12.11 -36.25
N PRO A 24 -30.72 12.37 -35.56
CA PRO A 24 -29.90 11.29 -35.03
C PRO A 24 -30.80 10.42 -34.17
N GLU A 25 -31.05 9.17 -34.58
CA GLU A 25 -31.98 8.32 -33.85
C GLU A 25 -31.43 8.05 -32.45
N ASP A 26 -32.26 8.30 -31.45
CA ASP A 26 -31.93 8.00 -30.07
C ASP A 26 -31.88 6.49 -29.87
N CYS A 27 -30.88 6.02 -29.14
CA CYS A 27 -30.85 4.62 -28.73
C CYS A 27 -31.83 4.37 -27.59
N SER A 28 -32.47 3.20 -27.64
CA SER A 28 -33.23 2.64 -26.53
C SER A 28 -32.32 2.22 -25.37
N ALA A 29 -32.90 1.62 -24.33
CA ALA A 29 -32.17 1.10 -23.18
C ALA A 29 -30.92 0.28 -23.61
N PRO A 30 -29.77 0.46 -22.92
CA PRO A 30 -28.54 -0.25 -23.26
C PRO A 30 -28.68 -1.77 -23.14
N PRO A 31 -28.05 -2.55 -24.04
CA PRO A 31 -28.15 -4.00 -24.04
C PRO A 31 -27.40 -4.65 -22.87
N GLU A 32 -27.93 -5.74 -22.32
CA GLU A 32 -27.25 -6.50 -21.27
C GLU A 32 -26.14 -7.40 -21.85
N PHE A 33 -24.99 -7.44 -21.18
CA PHE A 33 -23.86 -8.29 -21.55
C PHE A 33 -23.51 -9.29 -20.44
N PRO A 34 -23.17 -10.55 -20.76
CA PRO A 34 -22.83 -11.57 -19.77
C PRO A 34 -21.69 -11.15 -18.83
N HIS A 35 -21.78 -11.50 -17.54
CA HIS A 35 -20.76 -11.21 -16.51
C HIS A 35 -20.44 -9.73 -16.26
N THR A 36 -21.24 -8.82 -16.82
CA THR A 36 -21.12 -7.38 -16.62
C THR A 36 -22.36 -6.80 -15.94
N ARG A 37 -22.27 -5.54 -15.52
CA ARG A 37 -23.36 -4.74 -14.96
C ARG A 37 -23.30 -3.31 -15.52
N LEU A 38 -24.43 -2.78 -15.96
CA LEU A 38 -24.53 -1.37 -16.33
C LEU A 38 -24.33 -0.51 -15.07
N LEU A 39 -23.55 0.56 -15.16
CA LEU A 39 -23.33 1.45 -14.00
C LEU A 39 -24.66 2.06 -13.52
N LYS A 40 -24.83 2.16 -12.19
CA LYS A 40 -26.07 2.61 -11.53
C LYS A 40 -26.62 3.95 -12.05
N LYS A 41 -25.74 4.85 -12.47
CA LYS A 41 -26.12 6.17 -13.02
C LYS A 41 -26.85 6.13 -14.36
N TYR A 42 -26.76 5.01 -15.09
CA TYR A 42 -27.44 4.83 -16.38
C TYR A 42 -28.69 3.96 -16.25
N THR A 43 -28.90 3.34 -15.08
CA THR A 43 -30.04 2.46 -14.83
C THR A 43 -31.29 3.32 -14.63
N GLY A 44 -32.33 3.07 -15.44
CA GLY A 44 -33.59 3.82 -15.40
C GLY A 44 -33.75 4.84 -16.54
N THR A 45 -32.66 5.23 -17.22
CA THR A 45 -32.73 6.06 -18.42
C THR A 45 -33.21 5.22 -19.61
N ARG A 46 -34.25 5.68 -20.30
CA ARG A 46 -34.92 4.93 -21.38
C ARG A 46 -34.50 5.32 -22.79
N LYS A 47 -33.93 6.52 -22.97
CA LYS A 47 -33.49 7.06 -24.26
C LYS A 47 -32.12 7.71 -24.11
N PHE A 48 -31.26 7.49 -25.09
CA PHE A 48 -29.90 8.01 -25.15
C PHE A 48 -29.66 8.68 -26.50
N SER A 49 -29.11 9.88 -26.48
CA SER A 49 -28.85 10.66 -27.69
C SER A 49 -27.72 10.01 -28.50
N SER A 50 -27.77 10.10 -29.83
CA SER A 50 -26.67 9.64 -30.68
C SER A 50 -25.36 10.35 -30.30
N GLY A 51 -24.31 9.55 -30.06
CA GLY A 51 -23.01 9.97 -29.55
C GLY A 51 -22.81 9.75 -28.04
N GLU A 52 -23.88 9.50 -27.28
CA GLU A 52 -23.78 9.21 -25.85
C GLU A 52 -23.12 7.86 -25.60
N LYS A 53 -22.33 7.81 -24.52
CA LYS A 53 -21.66 6.60 -24.07
C LYS A 53 -22.19 6.19 -22.71
N VAL A 54 -22.45 4.90 -22.58
CA VAL A 54 -22.78 4.28 -21.30
C VAL A 54 -21.67 3.31 -20.93
N ARG A 55 -21.41 3.17 -19.63
CA ARG A 55 -20.34 2.32 -19.12
C ARG A 55 -20.90 1.13 -18.36
N TYR A 56 -20.19 0.01 -18.50
CA TYR A 56 -20.40 -1.26 -17.83
C TYR A 56 -19.22 -1.55 -16.91
N GLY A 57 -19.51 -2.11 -15.74
CA GLY A 57 -18.52 -2.71 -14.87
C GLY A 57 -18.64 -4.23 -14.90
N CYS A 58 -17.64 -4.90 -14.35
CA CYS A 58 -17.75 -6.32 -14.05
C CYS A 58 -18.66 -6.54 -12.82
N ARG A 59 -19.20 -7.75 -12.68
CA ARG A 59 -20.04 -8.13 -11.51
C ARG A 59 -19.18 -8.23 -10.23
N GLU A 60 -19.81 -8.41 -9.07
CA GLU A 60 -19.20 -8.18 -7.74
C GLU A 60 -17.94 -9.02 -7.45
N ASP A 61 -17.66 -10.09 -8.19
CA ASP A 61 -16.50 -10.99 -8.00
C ASP A 61 -15.52 -10.99 -9.19
N SER A 62 -15.65 -10.04 -10.12
CA SER A 62 -14.81 -9.94 -11.30
C SER A 62 -14.33 -8.52 -11.56
N ALA A 63 -13.14 -8.40 -12.14
CA ALA A 63 -12.51 -7.14 -12.51
C ALA A 63 -12.27 -7.08 -14.03
N PRO A 64 -12.23 -5.87 -14.61
CA PRO A 64 -11.84 -5.69 -16.00
C PRO A 64 -10.46 -6.27 -16.24
N SER A 65 -10.35 -7.23 -17.16
CA SER A 65 -9.08 -7.86 -17.52
C SER A 65 -8.55 -7.39 -18.87
N ALA A 66 -9.44 -6.96 -19.77
CA ALA A 66 -9.08 -6.35 -21.06
C ALA A 66 -10.31 -5.69 -21.71
N GLY A 67 -10.09 -4.77 -22.66
CA GLY A 67 -11.14 -4.19 -23.49
C GLY A 67 -11.88 -2.99 -22.88
N SER A 68 -12.80 -2.41 -23.64
CA SER A 68 -13.50 -1.16 -23.29
C SER A 68 -14.72 -1.42 -22.41
N THR A 69 -14.84 -0.67 -21.31
CA THR A 69 -16.02 -0.63 -20.44
C THR A 69 -17.19 0.15 -21.05
N ALA A 70 -16.97 0.89 -22.13
CA ALA A 70 -17.96 1.79 -22.72
C ALA A 70 -18.52 1.27 -24.04
N VAL A 71 -19.83 1.42 -24.22
CA VAL A 71 -20.50 1.31 -25.51
C VAL A 71 -21.10 2.67 -25.89
N ARG A 72 -21.10 2.97 -27.18
CA ARG A 72 -21.58 4.23 -27.76
C ARG A 72 -22.90 4.00 -28.49
N CYS A 73 -23.83 4.92 -28.34
CA CYS A 73 -25.00 5.02 -29.19
C CYS A 73 -24.61 5.68 -30.51
N ASP A 74 -24.73 4.98 -31.64
CA ASP A 74 -24.47 5.51 -32.97
C ASP A 74 -25.75 5.34 -33.81
N ALA A 75 -26.50 6.44 -33.99
CA ALA A 75 -27.73 6.50 -34.79
C ALA A 75 -28.70 5.34 -34.52
N GLY A 76 -29.18 5.23 -33.28
CA GLY A 76 -30.16 4.23 -32.85
C GLY A 76 -29.59 2.85 -32.51
N ARG A 77 -28.29 2.59 -32.74
CA ARG A 77 -27.65 1.29 -32.43
C ARG A 77 -26.50 1.43 -31.44
N TRP A 78 -26.42 0.50 -30.49
CA TRP A 78 -25.29 0.40 -29.56
C TRP A 78 -24.09 -0.32 -30.17
N SER A 79 -22.89 0.23 -29.97
CA SER A 79 -21.64 -0.46 -30.30
C SER A 79 -21.45 -1.72 -29.46
N GLN A 80 -20.65 -2.67 -29.95
CA GLN A 80 -20.32 -3.89 -29.21
C GLN A 80 -19.50 -3.58 -27.95
N LEU A 81 -19.79 -4.30 -26.86
CA LEU A 81 -18.97 -4.26 -25.64
C LEU A 81 -17.77 -5.19 -25.81
N THR A 82 -16.55 -4.68 -25.60
CA THR A 82 -15.33 -5.47 -25.66
C THR A 82 -14.72 -5.80 -24.29
N LEU A 83 -15.37 -5.35 -23.20
CA LEU A 83 -14.99 -5.64 -21.82
C LEU A 83 -14.94 -7.14 -21.57
N LYS A 84 -13.74 -7.63 -21.28
CA LYS A 84 -13.49 -8.96 -20.73
C LYS A 84 -13.34 -8.82 -19.21
N CYS A 85 -14.09 -9.63 -18.48
CA CYS A 85 -14.04 -9.69 -17.03
C CYS A 85 -13.34 -10.99 -16.60
N ALA A 86 -12.29 -10.88 -15.80
CA ALA A 86 -11.67 -12.02 -15.13
C ALA A 86 -12.12 -12.04 -13.67
N LYS A 87 -12.22 -13.24 -13.09
CA LYS A 87 -12.43 -13.37 -11.63
C LYS A 87 -11.26 -12.70 -10.91
N ILE A 88 -11.58 -11.99 -9.83
CA ILE A 88 -10.53 -11.42 -8.98
C ILE A 88 -9.83 -12.58 -8.26
N SER A 89 -8.51 -12.64 -8.40
CA SER A 89 -7.66 -13.60 -7.73
C SER A 89 -6.81 -12.88 -6.68
N CYS A 90 -6.71 -13.47 -5.49
CA CYS A 90 -5.90 -12.94 -4.40
C CYS A 90 -4.43 -13.36 -4.50
N GLY A 91 -4.10 -14.29 -5.41
CA GLY A 91 -2.75 -14.82 -5.59
C GLY A 91 -2.23 -15.53 -4.34
N ASN A 92 -0.91 -15.56 -4.18
CA ASN A 92 -0.26 -16.24 -3.07
C ASN A 92 -0.51 -15.50 -1.73
N ALA A 93 -0.87 -16.23 -0.68
CA ALA A 93 -1.13 -15.73 0.67
C ALA A 93 0.13 -15.24 1.43
N GLY A 94 1.31 -15.42 0.84
CA GLY A 94 2.60 -15.08 1.42
C GLY A 94 3.20 -16.24 2.22
N GLU A 95 4.25 -15.94 2.99
CA GLU A 95 4.92 -16.93 3.85
C GLU A 95 4.28 -17.00 5.25
N LEU A 96 4.15 -18.21 5.78
CA LEU A 96 3.73 -18.48 7.15
C LEU A 96 4.96 -18.91 7.97
N PRO A 97 5.50 -18.07 8.88
CA PRO A 97 6.59 -18.47 9.74
C PRO A 97 6.20 -19.71 10.56
N HIS A 98 7.05 -20.73 10.54
CA HIS A 98 6.81 -22.00 11.26
C HIS A 98 5.54 -22.75 10.82
N GLY A 99 5.05 -22.50 9.61
CA GLY A 99 3.94 -23.22 9.01
C GLY A 99 3.97 -23.14 7.49
N GLU A 100 2.88 -23.57 6.87
CA GLU A 100 2.63 -23.47 5.44
C GLU A 100 1.15 -23.18 5.16
N PHE A 101 0.86 -22.67 3.97
CA PHE A 101 -0.49 -22.40 3.50
C PHE A 101 -0.92 -23.44 2.46
N GLN A 102 -2.04 -24.11 2.72
CA GLN A 102 -2.67 -25.06 1.81
C GLN A 102 -3.87 -24.43 1.13
N TYR A 103 -3.84 -24.34 -0.21
CA TYR A 103 -4.85 -23.67 -1.00
C TYR A 103 -5.98 -24.63 -1.40
N GLU A 104 -7.22 -24.16 -1.27
CA GLU A 104 -8.41 -24.91 -1.67
C GLU A 104 -8.61 -24.95 -3.20
N GLY A 105 -8.09 -23.94 -3.92
CA GLY A 105 -8.28 -23.77 -5.36
C GLY A 105 -7.33 -22.72 -5.98
N ASP A 106 -7.78 -22.10 -7.08
CA ASP A 106 -7.00 -21.14 -7.89
C ASP A 106 -6.92 -19.73 -7.29
N THR A 107 -7.29 -19.57 -6.03
CA THR A 107 -7.23 -18.32 -5.22
C THR A 107 -8.21 -17.24 -5.66
N VAL A 108 -9.39 -17.61 -6.15
CA VAL A 108 -10.43 -16.66 -6.58
C VAL A 108 -11.35 -16.23 -5.43
N VAL A 109 -12.04 -15.09 -5.58
CA VAL A 109 -12.97 -14.57 -4.56
C VAL A 109 -13.95 -15.64 -4.10
N GLY A 110 -14.02 -15.83 -2.77
CA GLY A 110 -14.83 -16.85 -2.10
C GLY A 110 -14.03 -18.08 -1.64
N GLU A 111 -12.88 -18.37 -2.25
CA GLU A 111 -12.03 -19.52 -1.89
C GLU A 111 -11.20 -19.26 -0.64
N ARG A 112 -10.79 -20.34 0.03
CA ARG A 112 -10.01 -20.28 1.26
C ARG A 112 -8.61 -20.84 1.09
N VAL A 113 -7.74 -20.39 1.98
CA VAL A 113 -6.42 -20.95 2.20
C VAL A 113 -6.29 -21.29 3.67
N TYR A 114 -5.76 -22.47 3.97
CA TYR A 114 -5.66 -23.00 5.33
C TYR A 114 -4.21 -22.94 5.83
N ALA A 115 -4.01 -22.47 7.05
CA ALA A 115 -2.73 -22.47 7.72
C ALA A 115 -2.49 -23.80 8.44
N VAL A 116 -1.34 -24.41 8.17
CA VAL A 116 -0.88 -25.62 8.83
C VAL A 116 0.46 -25.33 9.49
N CYS A 117 0.53 -25.47 10.81
CA CYS A 117 1.78 -25.25 11.54
C CYS A 117 2.69 -26.47 11.46
N ARG A 118 4.00 -26.23 11.44
CA ARG A 118 5.02 -27.27 11.57
C ARG A 118 4.98 -27.85 12.99
N GLU A 119 5.52 -29.06 13.14
CA GLU A 119 5.56 -29.77 14.41
C GLU A 119 6.18 -28.90 15.53
N GLY A 120 5.55 -28.89 16.71
CA GLY A 120 5.96 -28.08 17.86
C GLY A 120 5.32 -26.69 17.96
N TYR A 121 4.54 -26.26 16.95
CA TYR A 121 3.84 -24.98 16.95
C TYR A 121 2.33 -25.17 16.98
N THR A 122 1.65 -24.36 17.78
CA THR A 122 0.19 -24.29 17.84
C THR A 122 -0.30 -23.08 17.07
N LEU A 123 -1.34 -23.28 16.28
CA LEU A 123 -1.97 -22.22 15.54
C LEU A 123 -2.75 -21.30 16.49
N LYS A 124 -2.45 -20.00 16.45
CA LYS A 124 -3.19 -18.96 17.12
C LYS A 124 -4.02 -18.17 16.10
N GLY A 125 -5.31 -18.08 16.37
CA GLY A 125 -6.29 -17.45 15.48
C GLY A 125 -7.01 -18.45 14.60
N LEU A 126 -7.70 -17.95 13.56
CA LEU A 126 -8.42 -18.77 12.61
C LEU A 126 -7.44 -19.51 11.69
N ASN A 127 -7.69 -20.79 11.42
CA ASN A 127 -6.84 -21.62 10.58
C ASN A 127 -7.04 -21.41 9.08
N TYR A 128 -7.79 -20.39 8.68
CA TYR A 128 -8.01 -20.09 7.27
C TYR A 128 -8.19 -18.60 7.02
N MET A 129 -7.88 -18.19 5.79
CA MET A 129 -8.19 -16.87 5.25
C MET A 129 -9.07 -17.03 4.02
N THR A 130 -9.94 -16.06 3.75
CA THR A 130 -10.85 -16.08 2.62
C THR A 130 -10.47 -15.00 1.62
N CYS A 131 -10.37 -15.37 0.34
CA CYS A 131 -10.13 -14.42 -0.74
C CYS A 131 -11.37 -13.55 -0.93
N LYS A 132 -11.22 -12.24 -0.81
CA LYS A 132 -12.24 -11.23 -1.11
C LYS A 132 -11.74 -10.29 -2.20
N THR A 133 -12.61 -9.40 -2.66
CA THR A 133 -12.27 -8.38 -3.68
C THR A 133 -11.14 -7.44 -3.26
N SER A 134 -10.86 -7.32 -1.96
CA SER A 134 -9.75 -6.55 -1.39
C SER A 134 -8.48 -7.37 -1.12
N GLY A 135 -8.43 -8.65 -1.53
CA GLY A 135 -7.33 -9.59 -1.24
C GLY A 135 -7.70 -10.63 -0.19
N TRP A 136 -6.70 -11.34 0.34
CA TRP A 136 -6.88 -12.30 1.44
C TRP A 136 -7.36 -11.56 2.69
N THR A 137 -8.49 -12.00 3.26
CA THR A 137 -9.11 -11.37 4.43
C THR A 137 -9.37 -12.40 5.54
N GLY A 138 -9.25 -11.92 6.78
CA GLY A 138 -9.28 -12.73 7.99
C GLY A 138 -8.19 -12.25 8.95
N GLU A 139 -8.23 -12.73 10.20
CA GLU A 139 -7.06 -12.59 11.07
C GLU A 139 -5.95 -13.48 10.52
N PHE A 140 -4.75 -12.90 10.31
CA PHE A 140 -3.62 -13.67 9.79
C PHE A 140 -3.22 -14.74 10.81
N PRO A 141 -3.27 -16.04 10.45
CA PRO A 141 -2.89 -17.11 11.35
C PRO A 141 -1.43 -16.98 11.74
N THR A 142 -1.14 -17.21 13.02
CA THR A 142 0.23 -17.23 13.54
C THR A 142 0.50 -18.59 14.17
N CYS A 143 1.57 -19.23 13.74
CA CYS A 143 2.09 -20.41 14.41
C CYS A 143 2.94 -19.95 15.59
N VAL A 144 2.38 -20.03 16.79
CA VAL A 144 3.09 -19.70 18.03
C VAL A 144 3.55 -21.00 18.69
N GLU A 145 4.59 -20.92 19.51
CA GLU A 145 4.93 -22.07 20.37
C GLU A 145 3.73 -22.36 21.29
N GLY A 146 3.31 -23.62 21.39
CA GLY A 146 2.05 -23.98 22.03
C GLY A 146 1.97 -23.58 23.50
N GLU A 147 0.86 -22.94 23.91
CA GLU A 147 0.63 -22.56 25.32
C GLU A 147 0.33 -23.79 26.18
N THR A 148 1.05 -23.86 27.28
CA THR A 148 1.16 -25.00 28.18
C THR A 148 0.33 -24.77 29.43
N THR A 149 -0.60 -25.69 29.69
CA THR A 149 -1.51 -25.63 30.83
C THR A 149 -1.25 -26.81 31.77
N CYS A 150 -1.48 -26.62 33.08
CA CYS A 150 -1.27 -27.67 34.08
C CYS A 150 -2.59 -28.08 34.75
N SER A 151 -2.82 -29.39 34.86
CA SER A 151 -3.91 -29.95 35.67
C SER A 151 -3.47 -30.09 37.13
N PRO A 152 -4.34 -29.82 38.12
CA PRO A 152 -3.92 -29.75 39.52
C PRO A 152 -3.58 -31.15 40.09
N PRO A 153 -2.39 -31.36 40.68
CA PRO A 153 -1.88 -32.69 41.05
C PRO A 153 -2.54 -33.23 42.32
N ALA A 154 -2.76 -34.55 42.37
CA ALA A 154 -3.32 -35.23 43.55
C ALA A 154 -2.21 -35.58 44.57
N VAL A 155 -2.32 -35.05 45.79
CA VAL A 155 -1.36 -35.29 46.89
C VAL A 155 -2.11 -35.91 48.08
N ALA A 156 -1.81 -37.17 48.41
CA ALA A 156 -2.44 -37.90 49.50
C ALA A 156 -2.10 -37.28 50.88
N HIS A 157 -3.04 -37.35 51.82
CA HIS A 157 -2.91 -36.82 53.19
C HIS A 157 -2.63 -35.29 53.28
N SER A 158 -3.03 -34.54 52.25
CA SER A 158 -3.01 -33.07 52.26
C SER A 158 -4.26 -32.48 52.94
N ALA A 159 -4.08 -31.40 53.71
CA ALA A 159 -5.10 -30.86 54.61
C ALA A 159 -5.92 -29.69 54.06
N ASN A 160 -5.42 -28.90 53.10
CA ASN A 160 -6.17 -27.80 52.46
C ASN A 160 -5.70 -27.55 51.02
N ARG A 161 -6.65 -27.27 50.12
CA ARG A 161 -6.44 -26.90 48.70
C ARG A 161 -7.22 -25.60 48.44
N THR A 162 -6.54 -24.48 48.19
CA THR A 162 -7.21 -23.21 47.88
C THR A 162 -7.66 -23.16 46.41
N GLY A 163 -8.97 -22.99 46.19
CA GLY A 163 -9.60 -22.66 44.90
C GLY A 163 -9.93 -23.87 44.03
N GLU A 164 -11.20 -24.27 43.98
CA GLU A 164 -11.73 -25.21 42.99
C GLU A 164 -11.75 -24.57 41.59
N VAL A 165 -10.61 -24.58 40.90
CA VAL A 165 -10.52 -24.26 39.47
C VAL A 165 -9.92 -25.47 38.73
N PRO A 166 -10.50 -25.94 37.60
CA PRO A 166 -10.10 -27.21 36.99
C PRO A 166 -8.75 -27.19 36.25
N VAL A 167 -8.28 -26.02 35.81
CA VAL A 167 -7.09 -25.86 34.94
C VAL A 167 -6.31 -24.60 35.32
N HIS A 168 -4.97 -24.70 35.32
CA HIS A 168 -4.05 -23.64 35.71
C HIS A 168 -3.12 -23.23 34.54
N ARG A 169 -2.86 -21.93 34.41
CA ARG A 169 -1.98 -21.34 33.39
C ARG A 169 -0.53 -21.30 33.88
N ALA A 170 0.42 -21.25 32.95
CA ALA A 170 1.82 -21.07 33.28
C ALA A 170 2.02 -19.80 34.15
N GLY A 171 2.57 -19.98 35.35
CA GLY A 171 2.72 -18.94 36.39
C GLY A 171 1.74 -19.05 37.56
N ASP A 172 0.65 -19.81 37.45
CA ASP A 172 -0.28 -20.08 38.57
C ASP A 172 0.42 -20.92 39.64
N HIS A 173 0.03 -20.74 40.91
CA HIS A 173 0.65 -21.44 42.04
C HIS A 173 -0.37 -22.14 42.95
N LEU A 174 -0.01 -23.34 43.39
CA LEU A 174 -0.75 -24.13 44.37
C LEU A 174 0.09 -24.27 45.64
N THR A 175 -0.55 -24.14 46.80
CA THR A 175 0.11 -24.28 48.12
C THR A 175 -0.45 -25.49 48.87
N PHE A 176 0.43 -26.33 49.41
CA PHE A 176 0.13 -27.60 50.06
C PHE A 176 0.45 -27.57 51.56
N SER A 177 -0.33 -28.30 52.34
CA SER A 177 -0.08 -28.55 53.77
C SER A 177 -0.43 -30.01 54.09
N CYS A 178 0.37 -30.66 54.96
CA CYS A 178 0.16 -32.05 55.33
C CYS A 178 -0.70 -32.17 56.60
N ALA A 179 -1.43 -33.28 56.71
CA ALA A 179 -2.13 -33.64 57.94
C ALA A 179 -1.13 -33.92 59.10
N PRO A 180 -1.57 -33.81 60.38
CA PRO A 180 -0.70 -34.06 61.54
C PRO A 180 -0.02 -35.44 61.49
N GLY A 181 1.28 -35.49 61.83
CA GLY A 181 2.09 -36.72 61.81
C GLY A 181 2.93 -36.93 60.54
N PHE A 182 2.81 -36.05 59.54
CA PHE A 182 3.59 -36.09 58.31
C PHE A 182 4.27 -34.74 58.05
N GLN A 183 5.56 -34.76 57.68
CA GLN A 183 6.30 -33.62 57.17
C GLN A 183 6.16 -33.53 55.65
N LEU A 184 5.96 -32.31 55.16
CA LEU A 184 5.99 -32.03 53.74
C LEU A 184 7.42 -32.19 53.20
N ASP A 185 7.64 -33.24 52.41
CA ASP A 185 8.84 -33.49 51.65
C ASP A 185 8.67 -32.94 50.23
N GLY A 186 9.46 -31.92 49.90
CA GLY A 186 9.32 -31.16 48.67
C GLY A 186 8.67 -29.79 48.88
N ALA A 187 8.27 -29.16 47.79
CA ALA A 187 7.92 -27.74 47.80
C ALA A 187 6.49 -27.49 48.31
N GLN A 188 6.37 -26.64 49.33
CA GLN A 188 5.08 -26.22 49.87
C GLN A 188 4.24 -25.47 48.83
N ARG A 189 4.89 -24.75 47.92
CA ARG A 189 4.25 -24.05 46.81
C ARG A 189 4.84 -24.56 45.49
N ILE A 190 3.98 -24.95 44.57
CA ILE A 190 4.35 -25.37 43.22
C ILE A 190 3.72 -24.42 42.20
N THR A 191 4.43 -24.18 41.11
CA THR A 191 4.03 -23.24 40.05
C THR A 191 3.88 -23.99 38.73
N CYS A 192 2.82 -23.71 37.98
CA CYS A 192 2.64 -24.30 36.66
C CYS A 192 3.71 -23.73 35.72
N GLY A 193 4.55 -24.61 35.17
CA GLY A 193 5.64 -24.22 34.28
C GLY A 193 5.15 -23.98 32.84
N PRO A 194 5.96 -23.28 32.03
CA PRO A 194 5.70 -23.05 30.60
C PRO A 194 5.86 -24.33 29.76
N ASP A 195 5.93 -25.49 30.37
CA ASP A 195 5.96 -26.83 29.78
C ASP A 195 4.74 -27.67 30.18
N GLY A 196 3.79 -27.10 30.93
CA GLY A 196 2.57 -27.80 31.38
C GLY A 196 2.81 -28.73 32.57
N LEU A 197 4.01 -28.66 33.16
CA LEU A 197 4.40 -29.44 34.33
C LEU A 197 4.51 -28.54 35.55
N TRP A 198 4.05 -29.03 36.70
CA TRP A 198 4.21 -28.34 37.97
C TRP A 198 5.65 -28.39 38.45
N ARG A 199 6.19 -27.22 38.81
CA ARG A 199 7.54 -27.06 39.30
C ARG A 199 7.56 -26.24 40.59
N PRO A 200 8.20 -26.74 41.65
CA PRO A 200 8.79 -28.08 41.79
C PRO A 200 7.73 -29.19 41.65
N PRO A 201 8.11 -30.46 41.41
CA PRO A 201 7.15 -31.58 41.40
C PRO A 201 6.29 -31.59 42.66
N ALA A 202 5.05 -32.05 42.56
CA ALA A 202 4.10 -32.03 43.68
C ALA A 202 4.73 -32.69 44.94
N PRO A 203 4.64 -32.02 46.10
CA PRO A 203 5.28 -32.51 47.32
C PRO A 203 4.63 -33.80 47.81
N ARG A 204 5.36 -34.54 48.65
CA ARG A 204 4.88 -35.74 49.32
C ARG A 204 4.77 -35.47 50.82
N CYS A 205 3.75 -35.99 51.48
CA CYS A 205 3.69 -35.98 52.93
C CYS A 205 4.35 -37.26 53.44
N LEU A 206 5.54 -37.14 54.05
CA LEU A 206 6.34 -38.26 54.56
C LEU A 206 6.38 -38.25 56.11
N PRO A 207 6.60 -39.39 56.78
CA PRO A 207 6.83 -39.43 58.23
C PRO A 207 8.21 -38.84 58.61
N LEU A 208 8.31 -38.17 59.76
CA LEU A 208 9.53 -37.51 60.28
C LEU A 208 10.63 -38.51 60.71
N PRO A 209 11.92 -38.37 60.27
CA PRO A 209 13.04 -39.21 60.72
C PRO A 209 13.91 -38.61 61.84
N ASP A 210 14.52 -39.49 62.65
CA ASP A 210 15.34 -39.22 63.85
C ASP A 210 16.78 -38.73 63.53
N GLU A 211 17.28 -37.78 64.33
CA GLU A 211 18.58 -37.10 64.26
C GLU A 211 19.79 -37.98 64.60
N THR A 212 20.93 -37.83 63.90
CA THR A 212 22.28 -37.72 64.53
C THR A 212 23.47 -37.47 63.56
N ARG A 213 24.20 -36.37 63.85
CA ARG A 213 25.67 -36.11 63.82
C ARG A 213 26.48 -35.82 62.53
N SER A 214 27.13 -34.63 62.55
CA SER A 214 28.37 -34.15 61.86
C SER A 214 29.67 -34.68 62.55
N PRO A 215 30.95 -34.35 62.20
CA PRO A 215 31.59 -33.58 61.09
C PRO A 215 32.90 -34.21 60.49
N ASP A 216 33.61 -33.45 59.63
CA ASP A 216 35.03 -33.51 59.15
C ASP A 216 35.47 -34.18 57.82
N GLY A 217 36.13 -33.36 56.97
CA GLY A 217 37.25 -33.73 56.07
C GLY A 217 36.99 -34.43 54.73
N GLY A 218 36.73 -33.68 53.64
CA GLY A 218 36.90 -34.23 52.27
C GLY A 218 36.27 -33.45 51.11
N ALA A 219 37.11 -33.13 50.11
CA ALA A 219 36.79 -32.63 48.76
C ALA A 219 36.25 -31.19 48.65
N GLY A 220 37.07 -30.27 48.12
CA GLY A 220 36.65 -28.91 47.77
C GLY A 220 35.63 -28.92 46.63
N ARG A 221 34.34 -28.84 46.97
CA ARG A 221 33.22 -28.78 46.04
C ARG A 221 32.88 -27.33 45.71
N CYS A 222 32.59 -27.03 44.44
CA CYS A 222 32.11 -25.72 44.03
C CYS A 222 30.59 -25.63 44.16
N GLY A 223 30.06 -24.46 44.54
CA GLY A 223 28.63 -24.15 44.44
C GLY A 223 28.19 -23.81 43.01
N VAL A 224 26.92 -23.42 42.83
CA VAL A 224 26.37 -23.04 41.52
C VAL A 224 27.17 -21.89 40.88
N PRO A 225 27.72 -22.06 39.66
CA PRO A 225 28.57 -21.06 39.04
C PRO A 225 27.78 -19.85 38.53
N VAL A 226 27.83 -18.74 39.27
CA VAL A 226 27.21 -17.45 38.95
C VAL A 226 27.86 -16.75 37.73
N THR A 227 27.03 -16.08 36.92
CA THR A 227 27.42 -15.22 35.80
C THR A 227 27.56 -13.77 36.24
N GLY A 228 28.54 -13.06 35.68
CA GLY A 228 28.69 -11.62 35.88
C GLY A 228 27.62 -10.83 35.11
N ARG A 229 27.15 -9.73 35.69
CA ARG A 229 25.95 -8.95 35.29
C ARG A 229 25.94 -8.34 33.87
N HIS A 230 26.99 -8.52 33.07
CA HIS A 230 27.14 -7.92 31.73
C HIS A 230 27.80 -8.86 30.71
N SER A 231 27.83 -10.17 30.99
CA SER A 231 28.51 -11.14 30.13
C SER A 231 27.69 -11.61 28.93
N ASN A 232 26.37 -11.36 28.92
CA ASN A 232 25.40 -11.91 27.96
C ASN A 232 25.56 -13.43 27.76
N ALA A 233 26.08 -14.11 28.78
CA ALA A 233 26.36 -15.54 28.81
C ALA A 233 25.55 -16.18 29.93
N GLU A 234 24.92 -17.30 29.62
CA GLU A 234 23.97 -18.01 30.46
C GLU A 234 24.47 -19.44 30.70
N LEU A 235 24.37 -19.91 31.95
CA LEU A 235 24.76 -21.26 32.32
C LEU A 235 23.75 -22.23 31.69
N ALA A 236 24.22 -23.31 31.06
CA ALA A 236 23.32 -24.26 30.42
C ALA A 236 22.34 -24.90 31.42
N ASP A 237 21.08 -25.02 31.02
CA ASP A 237 19.95 -25.39 31.89
C ASP A 237 20.15 -26.69 32.66
N ARG A 238 20.87 -27.64 32.06
CA ARG A 238 21.21 -28.94 32.69
C ARG A 238 21.97 -28.83 34.01
N TYR A 239 22.56 -27.67 34.32
CA TYR A 239 23.32 -27.44 35.55
C TYR A 239 22.54 -26.62 36.60
N LEU A 240 21.36 -26.09 36.26
CA LEU A 240 20.56 -25.22 37.15
C LEU A 240 19.96 -25.98 38.35
N GLY A 241 19.80 -27.31 38.25
CA GLY A 241 19.32 -28.17 39.33
C GLY A 241 20.42 -28.75 40.24
N THR A 242 21.69 -28.48 39.95
CA THR A 242 22.82 -29.09 40.66
C THR A 242 23.38 -28.13 41.71
N ALA A 243 23.21 -28.46 42.99
CA ALA A 243 23.63 -27.59 44.10
C ALA A 243 25.16 -27.60 44.38
N SER A 244 25.86 -28.68 44.03
CA SER A 244 27.31 -28.79 44.25
C SER A 244 28.03 -29.60 43.18
N PHE A 245 29.26 -29.19 42.87
CA PHE A 245 30.10 -29.77 41.82
C PHE A 245 31.42 -30.24 42.42
N ALA A 246 31.86 -31.44 42.05
CA ALA A 246 33.15 -31.97 42.46
C ALA A 246 34.31 -31.20 41.80
N SER A 247 35.47 -31.20 42.44
CA SER A 247 36.69 -30.68 41.81
C SER A 247 37.02 -31.51 40.57
N GLY A 248 37.23 -30.86 39.43
CA GLY A 248 37.36 -31.48 38.11
C GLY A 248 36.11 -31.35 37.24
N ASP A 249 34.94 -31.07 37.83
CA ASP A 249 33.70 -30.91 37.07
C ASP A 249 33.78 -29.72 36.12
N ARG A 250 33.28 -29.93 34.90
CA ARG A 250 33.28 -28.93 33.83
C ARG A 250 31.86 -28.58 33.42
N VAL A 251 31.51 -27.30 33.56
CA VAL A 251 30.23 -26.74 33.12
C VAL A 251 30.42 -25.90 31.87
N HIS A 252 29.34 -25.66 31.14
CA HIS A 252 29.38 -24.85 29.93
C HIS A 252 28.29 -23.79 29.90
N TYR A 253 28.60 -22.72 29.17
CA TYR A 253 27.76 -21.55 28.97
C TYR A 253 27.30 -21.45 27.52
N ALA A 254 26.20 -20.75 27.29
CA ALA A 254 25.72 -20.32 25.99
C ALA A 254 25.53 -18.80 25.99
N CYS A 255 25.55 -18.16 24.82
CA CYS A 255 25.19 -16.75 24.73
C CYS A 255 23.67 -16.61 24.83
N GLY A 256 23.22 -15.61 25.59
CA GLY A 256 21.81 -15.29 25.74
C GLY A 256 21.15 -14.84 24.44
N VAL A 257 19.83 -14.66 24.48
CA VAL A 257 19.03 -14.31 23.31
C VAL A 257 19.59 -13.07 22.59
N GLY A 258 19.67 -13.15 21.27
CA GLY A 258 20.19 -12.06 20.43
C GLY A 258 21.72 -11.88 20.46
N HIS A 259 22.47 -12.77 21.13
CA HIS A 259 23.93 -12.72 21.20
C HIS A 259 24.57 -13.99 20.61
N ALA A 260 25.78 -13.86 20.08
CA ALA A 260 26.58 -14.95 19.52
C ALA A 260 27.99 -14.96 20.12
N GLN A 261 28.65 -16.12 20.09
CA GLN A 261 30.01 -16.28 20.59
C GLN A 261 30.99 -15.53 19.68
N ALA A 262 31.57 -14.45 20.20
CA ALA A 262 32.62 -13.70 19.52
C ALA A 262 34.02 -14.28 19.81
N GLY A 263 34.18 -15.00 20.93
CA GLY A 263 35.43 -15.68 21.24
C GLY A 263 35.51 -16.26 22.65
N GLY A 264 36.65 -16.90 22.94
CA GLY A 264 36.94 -17.49 24.26
C GLY A 264 36.27 -18.83 24.53
N SER A 265 36.64 -19.45 25.66
CA SER A 265 36.12 -20.77 26.06
C SER A 265 34.74 -20.64 26.70
N ARG A 266 33.79 -21.47 26.23
CA ARG A 266 32.46 -21.62 26.83
C ARG A 266 32.43 -22.46 28.09
N TYR A 267 33.57 -23.02 28.52
CA TYR A 267 33.64 -23.94 29.65
C TYR A 267 34.28 -23.29 30.88
N ARG A 268 33.78 -23.66 32.07
CA ARG A 268 34.45 -23.41 33.36
C ARG A 268 34.67 -24.74 34.07
N THR A 269 35.78 -24.82 34.79
CA THR A 269 36.15 -26.02 35.56
C THR A 269 36.20 -25.68 37.04
N CYS A 270 35.67 -26.57 37.88
CA CYS A 270 35.82 -26.46 39.33
C CYS A 270 37.21 -26.96 39.73
N VAL A 271 38.00 -26.11 40.38
CA VAL A 271 39.35 -26.45 40.84
C VAL A 271 39.43 -26.10 42.33
N ALA A 272 39.55 -27.13 43.18
CA ALA A 272 39.69 -27.00 44.63
C ALA A 272 38.64 -26.07 45.27
N GLY A 273 37.37 -26.24 44.91
CA GLY A 273 36.26 -25.44 45.44
C GLY A 273 36.07 -24.05 44.81
N LYS A 274 36.85 -23.68 43.78
CA LYS A 274 36.69 -22.42 43.02
C LYS A 274 36.55 -22.65 41.51
N TRP A 275 35.66 -21.89 40.88
CA TRP A 275 35.48 -21.94 39.42
C TRP A 275 36.54 -21.12 38.69
N THR A 276 37.08 -21.64 37.59
CA THR A 276 37.93 -20.86 36.66
C THR A 276 37.19 -19.62 36.12
N PRO A 277 37.89 -18.56 35.65
CA PRO A 277 37.23 -17.41 35.04
C PRO A 277 36.38 -17.79 33.81
N LEU A 278 35.25 -17.11 33.60
CA LEU A 278 34.48 -17.25 32.37
C LEU A 278 35.15 -16.42 31.27
N LEU A 279 35.64 -17.09 30.23
CA LEU A 279 36.31 -16.45 29.09
C LEU A 279 35.40 -16.24 27.88
N LEU A 280 34.18 -16.79 27.90
CA LEU A 280 33.21 -16.65 26.82
C LEU A 280 32.83 -15.18 26.61
N LYS A 281 33.07 -14.67 25.40
CA LYS A 281 32.65 -13.34 24.97
C LYS A 281 31.43 -13.47 24.07
N CYS A 282 30.34 -12.83 24.46
CA CYS A 282 29.08 -12.81 23.73
C CYS A 282 28.79 -11.41 23.20
N GLU A 283 28.67 -11.28 21.88
CA GLU A 283 28.37 -10.03 21.19
C GLU A 283 27.00 -10.08 20.53
N ARG A 284 26.39 -8.92 20.27
CA ARG A 284 25.08 -8.81 19.61
C ARG A 284 25.15 -9.51 18.24
N LYS A 285 24.09 -10.22 17.87
CA LYS A 285 23.96 -10.79 16.53
C LYS A 285 23.75 -9.68 15.49
N LEU A 286 24.34 -9.86 14.32
CA LEU A 286 24.17 -8.98 13.16
C LEU A 286 22.88 -9.37 12.42
N CYS A 287 21.93 -8.44 12.26
CA CYS A 287 20.77 -8.61 11.38
C CYS A 287 21.10 -8.29 9.92
N GLY A 288 22.06 -7.39 9.67
CA GLY A 288 22.40 -6.93 8.32
C GLY A 288 21.37 -5.94 7.79
N SER A 289 21.09 -5.99 6.48
CA SER A 289 20.16 -5.08 5.81
C SER A 289 18.70 -5.39 6.18
N ALA A 290 17.90 -4.34 6.42
CA ALA A 290 16.46 -4.42 6.58
C ALA A 290 15.72 -4.51 5.23
N GLY A 291 16.42 -4.83 4.14
CA GLY A 291 15.86 -4.90 2.79
C GLY A 291 15.88 -3.57 2.05
N GLU A 292 15.37 -3.59 0.83
CA GLU A 292 15.36 -2.44 -0.08
C GLU A 292 13.93 -1.94 -0.28
N ILE A 293 13.76 -0.63 -0.35
CA ILE A 293 12.48 0.01 -0.61
C ILE A 293 12.55 0.65 -1.99
N LEU A 294 11.65 0.27 -2.90
CA LEU A 294 11.56 0.96 -4.19
C LEU A 294 10.98 2.37 -3.96
N ASN A 295 11.65 3.40 -4.47
CA ASN A 295 11.31 4.82 -4.24
C ASN A 295 11.34 5.23 -2.76
N GLY A 296 12.30 4.71 -2.00
CA GLY A 296 12.55 5.11 -0.63
C GLY A 296 13.82 4.46 -0.07
N GLN A 297 14.09 4.70 1.20
CA GLN A 297 15.25 4.14 1.89
C GLN A 297 15.00 3.94 3.39
N PHE A 298 15.85 3.14 4.03
CA PHE A 298 15.86 2.99 5.47
C PHE A 298 16.92 3.89 6.12
N GLU A 299 16.50 4.63 7.15
CA GLU A 299 17.40 5.27 8.10
C GLU A 299 17.67 4.31 9.27
N TYR A 300 18.92 3.90 9.43
CA TYR A 300 19.35 2.94 10.44
C TYR A 300 19.89 3.63 11.69
N SER A 301 19.50 3.15 12.88
CA SER A 301 20.27 3.40 14.10
C SER A 301 21.49 2.49 14.22
N GLY A 302 21.49 1.38 13.47
CA GLY A 302 22.49 0.32 13.45
C GLY A 302 21.92 -0.95 12.81
N VAL A 303 22.70 -2.04 12.80
CA VAL A 303 22.35 -3.31 12.14
C VAL A 303 22.46 -4.54 13.07
N MET A 304 22.53 -4.31 14.38
CA MET A 304 22.76 -5.32 15.41
C MET A 304 21.51 -5.53 16.28
N PHE A 305 21.39 -6.69 16.94
CA PHE A 305 20.24 -7.07 17.78
C PHE A 305 19.78 -5.97 18.74
N GLY A 306 18.60 -5.39 18.54
CA GLY A 306 18.04 -4.27 19.30
C GLY A 306 18.09 -2.92 18.58
N ASP A 307 18.74 -2.82 17.42
CA ASP A 307 18.73 -1.62 16.58
C ASP A 307 17.42 -1.50 15.79
N LYS A 308 17.13 -0.31 15.26
CA LYS A 308 15.94 0.00 14.46
C LYS A 308 16.29 0.56 13.09
N ALA A 309 15.44 0.26 12.11
CA ALA A 309 15.48 0.82 10.76
C ALA A 309 14.13 1.49 10.47
N THR A 310 14.13 2.77 10.07
CA THR A 310 12.90 3.53 9.79
C THR A 310 12.85 3.90 8.32
N ALA A 311 11.78 3.51 7.64
CA ALA A 311 11.55 3.77 6.23
C ALA A 311 11.16 5.22 5.99
N VAL A 312 11.79 5.81 4.98
CA VAL A 312 11.53 7.15 4.47
C VAL A 312 11.32 7.05 2.96
N CYS A 313 10.17 7.50 2.48
CA CYS A 313 9.88 7.48 1.04
C CYS A 313 10.49 8.69 0.33
N ASP A 314 10.83 8.50 -0.94
CA ASP A 314 11.28 9.56 -1.82
C ASP A 314 10.15 10.57 -2.08
N GLU A 315 10.52 11.76 -2.57
CA GLU A 315 9.53 12.81 -2.87
C GLU A 315 8.45 12.32 -3.85
N GLY A 316 7.19 12.67 -3.56
CA GLY A 316 6.04 12.25 -4.37
C GLY A 316 5.60 10.80 -4.16
N HIS A 317 6.16 10.11 -3.16
CA HIS A 317 5.73 8.78 -2.73
C HIS A 317 5.23 8.82 -1.28
N ARG A 318 4.23 7.98 -0.99
CA ARG A 318 3.66 7.83 0.35
C ARG A 318 4.00 6.47 0.93
N LEU A 319 4.22 6.44 2.24
CA LEU A 319 4.53 5.21 2.97
C LEU A 319 3.25 4.40 3.21
N VAL A 320 3.27 3.13 2.83
CA VAL A 320 2.22 2.15 3.09
C VAL A 320 2.77 1.02 3.92
N GLY A 321 2.16 0.80 5.10
CA GLY A 321 2.57 -0.20 6.07
C GLY A 321 3.28 0.38 7.30
N GLN A 322 3.98 -0.48 8.05
CA GLN A 322 4.72 -0.08 9.25
C GLN A 322 6.07 0.52 8.88
N ALA A 323 6.30 1.78 9.27
CA ALA A 323 7.52 2.50 8.91
C ALA A 323 8.79 1.99 9.61
N THR A 324 8.69 1.53 10.86
CA THR A 324 9.86 1.14 11.66
C THR A 324 9.93 -0.37 11.85
N ARG A 325 11.12 -0.93 11.60
CA ARG A 325 11.49 -2.33 11.86
C ARG A 325 12.53 -2.41 12.98
N TYR A 326 12.48 -3.48 13.76
CA TYR A 326 13.37 -3.78 14.88
C TYR A 326 14.16 -5.05 14.61
N CYS A 327 15.46 -5.01 14.91
CA CYS A 327 16.34 -6.17 14.77
C CYS A 327 16.19 -7.08 16.00
N LEU A 328 15.46 -8.19 15.84
CA LEU A 328 15.20 -9.19 16.88
C LEU A 328 16.19 -10.36 16.80
N SER A 329 16.00 -11.38 17.64
CA SER A 329 16.89 -12.54 17.73
C SER A 329 16.94 -13.37 16.43
N GLY A 330 15.88 -13.30 15.62
CA GLY A 330 15.75 -13.97 14.32
C GLY A 330 15.98 -13.07 13.09
N GLY A 331 16.38 -11.80 13.28
CA GLY A 331 16.52 -10.83 12.18
C GLY A 331 15.58 -9.63 12.32
N TRP A 332 15.49 -8.83 11.25
CA TRP A 332 14.54 -7.71 11.18
C TRP A 332 13.10 -8.20 11.20
N ASP A 333 12.29 -7.68 12.13
CA ASP A 333 10.86 -8.01 12.23
C ASP A 333 10.03 -7.36 11.12
N GLY A 334 8.76 -7.75 11.00
CA GLY A 334 7.83 -7.16 10.04
C GLY A 334 8.22 -7.37 8.57
N ARG A 335 7.40 -6.82 7.66
CA ARG A 335 7.69 -6.78 6.22
C ARG A 335 8.34 -5.45 5.85
N VAL A 336 9.03 -5.42 4.71
CA VAL A 336 9.52 -4.17 4.12
C VAL A 336 8.29 -3.31 3.72
N PRO A 337 8.19 -2.04 4.16
CA PRO A 337 7.10 -1.16 3.77
C PRO A 337 7.21 -0.75 2.31
N VAL A 338 6.09 -0.33 1.73
CA VAL A 338 6.02 0.05 0.30
C VAL A 338 5.88 1.56 0.18
N CYS A 339 6.66 2.16 -0.71
CA CYS A 339 6.50 3.56 -1.10
C CYS A 339 5.73 3.63 -2.42
N GLU A 340 4.44 3.94 -2.32
CA GLU A 340 3.57 4.08 -3.49
C GLU A 340 3.62 5.50 -4.02
N ALA A 341 3.70 5.66 -5.34
CA ALA A 341 3.58 6.98 -5.95
C ALA A 341 2.22 7.60 -5.62
N VAL A 342 2.23 8.88 -5.23
CA VAL A 342 0.99 9.60 -4.94
C VAL A 342 0.16 9.70 -6.23
N ALA A 343 -1.13 9.37 -6.13
CA ALA A 343 -2.06 9.40 -7.26
C ALA A 343 -2.80 10.74 -7.31
N CYS A 344 -2.92 11.32 -8.51
CA CYS A 344 -3.79 12.45 -8.75
C CYS A 344 -5.18 11.99 -9.18
N GLU A 345 -6.20 12.75 -8.79
CA GLU A 345 -7.55 12.54 -9.29
C GLU A 345 -7.60 12.69 -10.81
N GLU A 346 -8.50 11.94 -11.46
CA GLU A 346 -8.72 12.07 -12.89
C GLU A 346 -9.17 13.50 -13.21
N PRO A 347 -8.46 14.24 -14.10
CA PRO A 347 -8.81 15.63 -14.35
C PRO A 347 -10.20 15.72 -15.00
N PRO A 348 -11.00 16.75 -14.66
CA PRO A 348 -12.34 16.91 -15.21
C PRO A 348 -12.32 17.04 -16.74
N GLU A 349 -13.23 16.34 -17.42
CA GLU A 349 -13.43 16.45 -18.87
C GLU A 349 -14.00 17.83 -19.21
N GLU A 350 -13.17 18.73 -19.73
CA GLU A 350 -13.62 19.98 -20.33
C GLU A 350 -14.06 19.76 -21.78
N THR A 351 -15.27 20.20 -22.14
CA THR A 351 -15.93 19.85 -23.41
C THR A 351 -15.17 20.27 -24.68
N ASN A 352 -14.25 21.24 -24.57
CA ASN A 352 -13.54 21.81 -25.71
C ASN A 352 -12.03 21.51 -25.74
N ALA A 353 -11.45 21.01 -24.65
CA ALA A 353 -10.03 20.66 -24.53
C ALA A 353 -9.90 19.14 -24.35
N VAL A 354 -9.28 18.48 -25.32
CA VAL A 354 -9.12 17.02 -25.35
C VAL A 354 -7.76 16.63 -24.85
N MET A 355 -7.72 15.59 -24.04
CA MET A 355 -6.48 14.93 -23.65
C MET A 355 -5.93 14.10 -24.81
N MET A 356 -4.66 14.33 -25.17
CA MET A 356 -4.05 13.66 -26.32
C MET A 356 -3.73 12.19 -26.05
N ASP A 357 -3.19 11.90 -24.87
CA ASP A 357 -2.70 10.58 -24.51
C ASP A 357 -3.23 10.20 -23.11
N PRO A 358 -4.52 9.84 -22.99
CA PRO A 358 -5.07 9.40 -21.73
C PRO A 358 -4.44 8.07 -21.29
N GLN A 359 -4.06 7.98 -20.01
CA GLN A 359 -3.35 6.83 -19.46
C GLN A 359 -4.35 5.87 -18.78
N GLU A 360 -4.37 4.60 -19.20
CA GLU A 360 -5.33 3.61 -18.70
C GLU A 360 -5.09 3.20 -17.23
N SER A 361 -3.86 3.30 -16.73
CA SER A 361 -3.49 2.92 -15.36
C SER A 361 -3.72 4.01 -14.31
N GLY A 362 -4.35 5.14 -14.67
CA GLY A 362 -4.44 6.32 -13.83
C GLY A 362 -3.17 7.18 -13.84
N TYR A 363 -3.20 8.29 -13.09
CA TYR A 363 -2.12 9.30 -13.07
C TYR A 363 -1.45 9.36 -11.70
N THR A 364 -0.14 9.15 -11.70
CA THR A 364 0.69 9.19 -10.49
C THR A 364 1.66 10.36 -10.53
N TYR A 365 2.40 10.58 -9.45
CA TYR A 365 3.41 11.62 -9.35
C TYR A 365 4.27 11.73 -10.62
N SER A 366 4.47 12.96 -11.10
CA SER A 366 5.19 13.29 -12.33
C SER A 366 4.55 12.83 -13.65
N SER A 367 3.37 12.19 -13.65
CA SER A 367 2.58 11.99 -14.86
C SER A 367 2.26 13.34 -15.50
N VAL A 368 2.51 13.47 -16.81
CA VAL A 368 2.24 14.68 -17.58
C VAL A 368 1.08 14.44 -18.52
N ILE A 369 0.07 15.32 -18.44
CA ILE A 369 -1.07 15.32 -19.34
C ILE A 369 -0.94 16.50 -20.32
N ARG A 370 -1.19 16.21 -21.60
CA ARG A 370 -1.23 17.21 -22.67
C ARG A 370 -2.64 17.40 -23.21
N TYR A 371 -3.11 18.64 -23.14
CA TYR A 371 -4.38 19.07 -23.72
C TYR A 371 -4.23 19.72 -25.10
N GLN A 372 -5.20 19.45 -25.96
CA GLN A 372 -5.37 20.09 -27.25
C GLN A 372 -6.83 20.55 -27.43
N CYS A 373 -7.00 21.81 -27.85
CA CYS A 373 -8.32 22.31 -28.19
C CYS A 373 -8.82 21.68 -29.50
N ARG A 374 -10.07 21.19 -29.51
CA ARG A 374 -10.73 20.78 -30.76
C ARG A 374 -10.96 21.99 -31.67
N VAL A 375 -11.35 23.11 -31.06
CA VAL A 375 -11.65 24.37 -31.75
C VAL A 375 -11.13 25.54 -30.90
N GLY A 376 -10.48 26.50 -31.55
CA GLY A 376 -9.96 27.71 -30.91
C GLY A 376 -8.56 27.55 -30.29
N THR A 377 -8.14 28.59 -29.58
CA THR A 377 -6.82 28.68 -28.92
C THR A 377 -6.95 28.34 -27.44
N PRO A 378 -6.03 27.55 -26.86
CA PRO A 378 -6.00 27.26 -25.42
C PRO A 378 -5.57 28.49 -24.61
N ILE A 379 -6.37 28.81 -23.60
CA ILE A 379 -6.10 29.81 -22.56
C ILE A 379 -5.69 29.06 -21.29
N GLY A 380 -4.43 29.20 -20.89
CA GLY A 380 -3.82 28.46 -19.78
C GLY A 380 -2.71 27.52 -20.24
N LYS A 381 -2.22 26.68 -19.33
CA LYS A 381 -1.16 25.71 -19.65
C LYS A 381 -1.76 24.49 -20.37
N ARG A 382 -1.12 24.07 -21.45
CA ARG A 382 -1.50 22.86 -22.20
C ARG A 382 -0.94 21.58 -21.58
N ASN A 383 0.19 21.69 -20.88
CA ASN A 383 0.84 20.57 -20.21
C ASN A 383 0.69 20.81 -18.71
N ILE A 384 0.06 19.87 -18.04
CA ILE A 384 -0.08 19.86 -16.57
C ILE A 384 0.52 18.57 -16.04
N TRP A 385 1.00 18.58 -14.80
CA TRP A 385 1.61 17.40 -14.20
C TRP A 385 1.07 17.11 -12.81
N CYS A 386 1.12 15.85 -12.40
CA CYS A 386 0.72 15.42 -11.07
C CYS A 386 1.81 15.79 -10.05
N THR A 387 1.43 16.55 -9.03
CA THR A 387 2.33 17.03 -7.97
C THR A 387 2.46 16.01 -6.85
N LYS A 388 3.43 16.22 -5.95
CA LYS A 388 3.65 15.37 -4.78
C LYS A 388 2.48 15.34 -3.80
N ASP A 389 1.63 16.37 -3.85
CA ASP A 389 0.48 16.52 -2.97
C ASP A 389 -0.77 15.81 -3.53
N GLY A 390 -0.66 15.10 -4.66
CA GLY A 390 -1.79 14.42 -5.32
C GLY A 390 -2.74 15.38 -6.04
N THR A 391 -2.27 16.58 -6.36
CA THR A 391 -3.03 17.59 -7.11
C THR A 391 -2.36 17.91 -8.45
N TRP A 392 -3.12 18.40 -9.42
CA TRP A 392 -2.58 18.87 -10.70
C TRP A 392 -1.90 20.23 -10.55
N SER A 393 -0.79 20.44 -11.26
CA SER A 393 -0.02 21.69 -11.23
C SER A 393 -0.85 22.93 -11.62
N ASP A 394 -1.81 22.74 -12.51
CA ASP A 394 -2.70 23.77 -13.05
C ASP A 394 -4.03 23.12 -13.47
N PRO A 395 -5.13 23.89 -13.54
CA PRO A 395 -6.39 23.39 -14.11
C PRO A 395 -6.29 23.18 -15.64
N PRO A 396 -7.19 22.37 -16.24
CA PRO A 396 -7.26 22.21 -17.69
C PRO A 396 -7.42 23.55 -18.44
N PRO A 397 -6.80 23.71 -19.63
CA PRO A 397 -6.88 24.97 -20.38
C PRO A 397 -8.28 25.18 -20.96
N LYS A 398 -8.73 26.45 -20.94
CA LYS A 398 -10.01 26.82 -21.55
C LYS A 398 -9.81 27.11 -23.04
N CYS A 399 -10.61 26.49 -23.91
CA CYS A 399 -10.51 26.73 -25.34
C CYS A 399 -11.42 27.88 -25.76
N LYS A 400 -10.83 28.93 -26.36
CA LYS A 400 -11.56 30.10 -26.85
C LYS A 400 -11.23 30.36 -28.31
N VAL A 401 -12.26 30.54 -29.13
CA VAL A 401 -12.08 31.03 -30.50
C VAL A 401 -11.78 32.52 -30.42
N ILE A 402 -10.52 32.89 -30.70
CA ILE A 402 -10.09 34.29 -30.70
C ILE A 402 -10.32 34.84 -32.10
N THR A 403 -11.12 35.91 -32.16
CA THR A 403 -11.28 36.71 -33.38
C THR A 403 -11.12 38.20 -33.04
N CYS A 404 -10.43 38.93 -33.91
CA CYS A 404 -10.28 40.37 -33.81
C CYS A 404 -11.03 41.07 -34.95
N PRO A 405 -11.75 42.17 -34.68
CA PRO A 405 -12.37 42.97 -35.72
C PRO A 405 -11.31 43.69 -36.55
N ASP A 406 -11.73 44.29 -37.67
CA ASP A 406 -10.86 45.14 -38.47
C ASP A 406 -10.14 46.19 -37.59
N PRO A 407 -8.84 46.46 -37.82
CA PRO A 407 -8.05 47.42 -37.04
C PRO A 407 -8.65 48.83 -36.95
N ASN A 408 -9.55 49.19 -37.88
CA ASN A 408 -10.31 50.45 -37.96
C ASN A 408 -9.56 51.70 -37.43
N VAL A 409 -8.32 51.89 -37.89
CA VAL A 409 -7.50 53.06 -37.54
C VAL A 409 -7.82 54.20 -38.52
N PRO A 410 -8.32 55.35 -38.04
CA PRO A 410 -8.61 56.50 -38.91
C PRO A 410 -7.35 56.96 -39.66
N HIS A 411 -7.52 57.28 -40.94
CA HIS A 411 -6.46 57.74 -41.83
C HIS A 411 -5.29 56.76 -42.01
N ALA A 412 -5.56 55.46 -41.91
CA ALA A 412 -4.60 54.39 -42.12
C ALA A 412 -5.13 53.30 -43.07
N TYR A 413 -4.22 52.48 -43.60
CA TYR A 413 -4.48 51.27 -44.37
C TYR A 413 -3.55 50.14 -43.92
N TRP A 414 -3.89 48.90 -44.23
CA TRP A 414 -3.06 47.71 -43.96
C TRP A 414 -3.13 46.76 -45.16
N ARG A 415 -2.13 45.87 -45.28
CA ARG A 415 -2.10 44.85 -46.34
C ARG A 415 -2.42 43.48 -45.76
N GLY A 416 -3.55 42.90 -46.18
CA GLY A 416 -4.04 41.58 -45.78
C GLY A 416 -5.39 41.30 -46.48
N ARG A 417 -5.65 40.05 -46.88
CA ARG A 417 -6.84 39.66 -47.69
C ARG A 417 -8.17 39.94 -46.95
N ARG A 418 -9.25 40.05 -47.75
CA ARG A 418 -10.66 40.34 -47.43
C ARG A 418 -11.32 39.35 -46.44
N TYR A 419 -10.91 39.30 -45.18
CA TYR A 419 -11.67 38.62 -44.13
C TYR A 419 -12.30 39.66 -43.21
N LYS A 420 -13.58 39.49 -42.86
CA LYS A 420 -14.30 40.39 -41.93
C LYS A 420 -13.79 40.28 -40.48
N LEU A 421 -12.99 39.25 -40.16
CA LEU A 421 -12.46 38.92 -38.83
C LEU A 421 -11.06 38.30 -38.96
N PHE A 422 -10.12 38.74 -38.10
CA PHE A 422 -8.76 38.20 -37.98
C PHE A 422 -8.72 37.09 -36.93
N GLN A 423 -7.91 36.06 -37.13
CA GLN A 423 -7.75 34.94 -36.20
C GLN A 423 -6.59 35.14 -35.23
N ASP A 424 -6.51 34.29 -34.20
CA ASP A 424 -5.40 34.30 -33.24
C ASP A 424 -4.03 34.28 -33.94
N ARG A 425 -3.11 35.12 -33.47
CA ARG A 425 -1.75 35.31 -34.00
C ARG A 425 -1.65 35.95 -35.39
N ASP A 426 -2.77 36.27 -36.04
CA ASP A 426 -2.72 37.10 -37.25
C ASP A 426 -2.07 38.44 -36.93
N SER A 427 -1.09 38.82 -37.75
CA SER A 427 -0.35 40.06 -37.58
C SER A 427 -0.55 40.96 -38.78
N VAL A 428 -0.91 42.21 -38.52
CA VAL A 428 -1.13 43.22 -39.56
C VAL A 428 -0.20 44.39 -39.35
N VAL A 429 0.38 44.86 -40.45
CA VAL A 429 1.20 46.07 -40.47
C VAL A 429 0.32 47.25 -40.86
N ILE A 430 0.19 48.22 -39.96
CA ILE A 430 -0.61 49.42 -40.18
C ILE A 430 0.24 50.47 -40.89
N HIS A 431 -0.29 51.17 -41.88
CA HIS A 431 0.36 52.27 -42.61
C HIS A 431 -0.53 53.50 -42.57
N CYS A 432 -0.01 54.68 -42.20
CA CYS A 432 -0.79 55.92 -42.29
C CYS A 432 -0.82 56.43 -43.74
N TYR A 433 -1.90 57.12 -44.12
CA TYR A 433 -1.96 57.82 -45.40
C TYR A 433 -0.96 58.99 -45.48
N PRO A 434 -0.59 59.43 -46.69
CA PRO A 434 0.23 60.63 -46.88
C PRO A 434 -0.36 61.83 -46.13
N GLY A 435 0.49 62.61 -45.46
CA GLY A 435 0.05 63.76 -44.64
C GLY A 435 -0.19 63.47 -43.15
N TYR A 436 -0.03 62.20 -42.72
CA TYR A 436 -0.22 61.76 -41.34
C TYR A 436 1.02 61.05 -40.78
N ARG A 437 1.32 61.27 -39.50
CA ARG A 437 2.40 60.62 -38.75
C ARG A 437 1.84 59.57 -37.79
N LYS A 438 2.44 58.38 -37.77
CA LYS A 438 2.07 57.28 -36.87
C LYS A 438 2.57 57.53 -35.45
N THR A 439 1.72 57.29 -34.46
CA THR A 439 2.06 57.26 -33.03
C THR A 439 1.63 55.92 -32.46
N GLY A 440 2.58 55.14 -31.94
CA GLY A 440 2.34 53.78 -31.45
C GLY A 440 2.99 52.69 -32.32
N PRO A 441 2.59 51.41 -32.14
CA PRO A 441 3.26 50.26 -32.73
C PRO A 441 3.10 50.18 -34.26
N ARG A 442 4.11 49.65 -34.95
CA ARG A 442 4.08 49.50 -36.42
C ARG A 442 3.21 48.33 -36.87
N ALA A 443 3.21 47.25 -36.10
CA ALA A 443 2.43 46.05 -36.34
C ALA A 443 1.67 45.68 -35.07
N VAL A 444 0.50 45.07 -35.25
CA VAL A 444 -0.32 44.55 -34.15
C VAL A 444 -0.67 43.11 -34.45
N THR A 445 -0.79 42.32 -33.39
CA THR A 445 -1.12 40.90 -33.45
C THR A 445 -2.44 40.66 -32.74
N CYS A 446 -3.33 39.89 -33.36
CA CYS A 446 -4.58 39.49 -32.72
C CYS A 446 -4.27 38.47 -31.61
N GLY A 447 -4.79 38.72 -30.41
CA GLY A 447 -4.66 37.83 -29.27
C GLY A 447 -5.95 37.77 -28.44
N ALA A 448 -5.90 37.06 -27.31
CA ALA A 448 -7.08 36.72 -26.49
C ALA A 448 -7.91 37.94 -26.01
N ASN A 449 -7.28 39.11 -25.92
CA ASN A 449 -7.84 40.37 -25.45
C ASN A 449 -8.00 41.41 -26.59
N GLY A 450 -7.94 40.99 -27.85
CA GLY A 450 -7.96 41.87 -29.02
C GLY A 450 -6.56 42.17 -29.57
N TRP A 451 -6.42 43.32 -30.25
CA TRP A 451 -5.17 43.75 -30.87
C TRP A 451 -4.12 44.16 -29.83
N SER A 452 -2.97 43.48 -29.82
CA SER A 452 -1.83 43.76 -28.93
C SER A 452 -0.59 44.20 -29.72
N PRO A 453 0.22 45.17 -29.24
CA PRO A 453 0.12 45.90 -27.97
C PRO A 453 -0.96 47.01 -27.94
N GLY A 454 -1.76 47.13 -28.99
CA GLY A 454 -2.81 48.13 -29.14
C GLY A 454 -2.72 48.84 -30.50
N LEU A 455 -3.84 49.32 -31.03
CA LEU A 455 -3.87 49.95 -32.35
C LEU A 455 -3.15 51.32 -32.34
N PRO A 456 -2.33 51.66 -33.36
CA PRO A 456 -1.66 52.96 -33.44
C PRO A 456 -2.63 54.08 -33.84
N LYS A 457 -2.23 55.33 -33.60
CA LYS A 457 -2.94 56.54 -34.07
C LYS A 457 -2.19 57.20 -35.23
N CYS A 458 -2.92 57.72 -36.21
CA CYS A 458 -2.36 58.50 -37.32
C CYS A 458 -2.83 59.96 -37.18
N ASN A 459 -1.90 60.87 -36.86
CA ASN A 459 -2.20 62.29 -36.63
C ASN A 459 -1.68 63.14 -37.79
N ARG A 460 -2.40 64.18 -38.24
CA ARG A 460 -1.91 65.10 -39.30
C ARG A 460 -0.58 65.72 -38.88
N PHE A 461 0.27 66.04 -39.85
CA PHE A 461 1.42 66.90 -39.60
C PHE A 461 0.95 68.21 -38.94
N SER A 462 1.43 68.48 -37.73
CA SER A 462 1.36 69.82 -37.16
C SER A 462 2.29 70.71 -37.99
N ARG A 463 1.72 71.58 -38.83
CA ARG A 463 2.47 72.71 -39.39
C ARG A 463 2.89 73.57 -38.19
N LYS A 464 4.19 73.64 -37.92
CA LYS A 464 4.76 74.72 -37.12
C LYS A 464 4.76 75.98 -37.95
#